data_AF-A0A965ACN1-F1
#
_entry.id   AF-A0A965ACN1-F1
#
_cell.length_a   1.000
_cell.length_b   1.000
_cell.length_c   1.000
_cell.angle_alpha   90.00
_cell.angle_beta   90.00
_cell.angle_gamma   90.00
#
_symmetry.space_group_name_H-M   'P 1'
#
loop_
_entity.id
_entity.type
_entity.pdbx_description
1 polymer ?
#
loop_
_entity_poly.entity_id
_entity_poly.type
_entity_poly.pdbx_seq_one_letter_code
_entity_poly.pdbx_strand_id
1 'polypeptide(L)'
;MHYSHTHLLLNSKPVALASVLLGNIDPTGDFEKATLDFIHRWLNNQQAFILQTSGSTGTPKKIEVQRTQLVASATATLKAL
;
A
#
# COMPACT_ATOMS: atom_id res chain seq x y z
N MET A 1 -2.74 -3.97 -15.00
CA MET A 1 -1.82 -4.88 -14.27
C MET A 1 -2.59 -6.14 -13.96
N HIS A 2 -2.09 -7.31 -14.36
CA HIS A 2 -2.67 -8.59 -13.93
C HIS A 2 -1.93 -9.04 -12.67
N TYR A 3 -2.66 -9.20 -11.57
CA TYR A 3 -2.11 -9.73 -10.32
C TYR A 3 -2.38 -11.23 -10.27
N SER A 4 -1.33 -12.03 -10.09
CA SER A 4 -1.44 -13.49 -10.00
C SER A 4 -2.18 -13.97 -8.73
N HIS A 5 -2.25 -13.11 -7.72
CA HIS A 5 -2.95 -13.38 -6.46
C HIS A 5 -4.20 -12.51 -6.37
N THR A 6 -5.31 -13.10 -5.92
CA THR A 6 -6.61 -12.43 -5.78
C THR A 6 -6.89 -11.95 -4.36
N HIS A 7 -6.05 -12.35 -3.39
CA HIS A 7 -6.20 -12.06 -1.96
C HIS A 7 -4.87 -11.60 -1.36
N LEU A 8 -4.95 -10.81 -0.29
CA LEU A 8 -3.85 -10.49 0.61
C LEU A 8 -4.23 -10.86 2.05
N LEU A 9 -3.24 -11.15 2.88
CA LEU A 9 -3.46 -11.31 4.33
C LEU A 9 -3.19 -9.99 5.04
N LEU A 10 -4.15 -9.51 5.81
CA LEU A 10 -4.03 -8.32 6.65
C LEU A 10 -4.49 -8.69 8.06
N ASN A 11 -3.60 -8.58 9.05
CA ASN A 11 -3.86 -9.01 10.43
C ASN A 11 -4.45 -10.44 10.51
N SER A 12 -3.85 -11.37 9.77
CA SER A 12 -4.28 -12.78 9.64
C SER A 12 -5.66 -12.99 9.01
N LYS A 13 -6.31 -11.94 8.50
CA LYS A 13 -7.57 -12.03 7.76
C LYS A 13 -7.30 -11.99 6.25
N PRO A 14 -7.88 -12.92 5.47
CA PRO A 14 -7.84 -12.82 4.02
C PRO A 14 -8.74 -11.67 3.54
N VAL A 15 -8.19 -10.79 2.71
CA VAL A 15 -8.90 -9.67 2.09
C VAL A 15 -8.79 -9.81 0.57
N ALA A 16 -9.93 -9.88 -0.12
CA ALA A 16 -9.98 -9.99 -1.57
C ALA A 16 -9.65 -8.64 -2.23
N LEU A 17 -8.79 -8.65 -3.27
CA LEU A 17 -8.44 -7.45 -4.02
C LEU A 17 -9.65 -6.80 -4.69
N ALA A 18 -10.63 -7.61 -5.11
CA ALA A 18 -11.89 -7.12 -5.68
C ALA A 18 -12.69 -6.29 -4.67
N SER A 19 -12.77 -6.73 -3.41
CA SER A 19 -13.44 -5.98 -2.34
C SER A 19 -12.74 -4.65 -2.06
N VAL A 20 -11.40 -4.65 -2.06
CA VAL A 20 -10.61 -3.41 -1.92
C VAL A 20 -10.90 -2.46 -3.08
N LEU A 21 -10.87 -2.94 -4.33
CA LEU A 21 -11.16 -2.15 -5.53
C LEU A 21 -12.56 -1.53 -5.53
N LEU A 22 -13.56 -2.26 -5.06
CA LEU A 22 -14.93 -1.79 -4.98
C LEU A 22 -15.18 -0.87 -3.78
N GLY A 23 -14.19 -0.70 -2.88
CA GLY A 23 -14.34 0.05 -1.64
C GLY A 23 -15.17 -0.66 -0.56
N ASN A 24 -15.50 -1.94 -0.78
CA ASN A 24 -16.33 -2.76 0.12
C ASN A 24 -15.46 -3.47 1.15
N ILE A 25 -14.86 -2.68 2.05
CA ILE A 25 -13.95 -3.16 3.10
C ILE A 25 -14.45 -2.75 4.48
N ASP A 26 -14.21 -3.62 5.47
CA ASP A 26 -14.54 -3.37 6.88
C ASP A 26 -13.26 -3.39 7.73
N PRO A 27 -12.49 -2.27 7.76
CA PRO A 27 -11.27 -2.18 8.53
C PRO A 27 -11.58 -2.11 10.04
N THR A 28 -10.87 -2.93 10.81
CA THR A 28 -11.04 -3.02 12.27
C THR A 28 -10.17 -2.06 13.09
N GLY A 29 -9.34 -1.22 12.43
CA GLY A 29 -8.53 -0.20 13.07
C GLY A 29 -7.80 0.73 12.09
N ASP A 30 -7.14 1.77 12.61
CA ASP A 30 -6.48 2.81 11.82
C ASP A 30 -5.40 2.27 10.88
N PHE A 31 -4.65 1.26 11.34
CA PHE A 31 -3.65 0.58 10.52
C PHE A 31 -4.28 -0.12 9.31
N GLU A 32 -5.35 -0.88 9.51
CA GLU A 32 -6.04 -1.58 8.40
C GLU A 32 -6.65 -0.56 7.45
N LYS A 33 -7.28 0.48 7.98
CA LYS A 33 -7.87 1.56 7.17
C LYS A 33 -6.83 2.22 6.29
N ALA A 34 -5.70 2.66 6.87
CA ALA A 34 -4.62 3.30 6.11
C ALA A 34 -4.01 2.35 5.07
N THR A 35 -3.83 1.08 5.42
CA THR A 35 -3.27 0.06 4.53
C THR A 35 -4.20 -0.21 3.33
N LEU A 36 -5.48 -0.44 3.58
CA LEU A 36 -6.46 -0.73 2.54
C LEU A 36 -6.72 0.49 1.65
N ASP A 37 -6.72 1.70 2.21
CA ASP A 37 -6.80 2.94 1.43
C ASP A 37 -5.58 3.13 0.51
N PHE A 38 -4.37 2.82 1.00
CA PHE A 38 -3.18 2.80 0.15
C PHE A 38 -3.33 1.79 -0.99
N ILE A 39 -3.76 0.56 -0.70
CA ILE A 39 -3.94 -0.50 -1.70
C ILE A 39 -5.04 -0.10 -2.72
N HIS A 40 -6.17 0.42 -2.28
CA HIS A 40 -7.24 0.89 -3.16
C HIS A 40 -6.72 1.96 -4.14
N ARG A 41 -5.99 2.96 -3.64
CA ARG A 41 -5.37 3.99 -4.49
C ARG A 41 -4.32 3.41 -5.44
N TRP A 42 -3.54 2.44 -4.97
CA TRP A 42 -2.57 1.74 -5.81
C TRP A 42 -3.25 0.95 -6.95
N LEU A 43 -4.32 0.23 -6.66
CA LEU A 43 -5.06 -0.56 -7.64
C LEU A 43 -5.80 0.34 -8.65
N ASN A 44 -6.23 1.53 -8.23
CA ASN A 44 -6.78 2.58 -9.08
C ASN A 44 -5.71 3.45 -9.79
N ASN A 45 -4.49 2.94 -9.93
CA ASN A 45 -3.42 3.55 -10.72
C ASN A 45 -3.00 4.97 -10.27
N GLN A 46 -3.10 5.28 -8.98
CA GLN A 46 -2.56 6.53 -8.44
C GLN A 46 -1.05 6.63 -8.67
N GLN A 47 -0.59 7.80 -9.11
CA GLN A 47 0.80 8.04 -9.53
C GLN A 47 1.69 8.63 -8.43
N ALA A 48 1.11 9.32 -7.44
CA ALA A 48 1.84 9.95 -6.34
C ALA A 48 1.19 9.61 -5.00
N PHE A 49 1.99 9.48 -3.95
CA PHE A 49 1.54 9.12 -2.61
C PHE A 49 2.21 10.03 -1.58
N ILE A 50 1.43 10.51 -0.61
CA ILE A 50 1.98 11.17 0.57
C ILE A 50 2.14 10.13 1.67
N LEU A 51 3.38 9.84 2.04
CA LEU A 51 3.74 8.89 3.09
C LEU A 51 4.30 9.62 4.30
N GLN A 52 4.04 9.08 5.49
CA GLN A 52 4.60 9.58 6.73
C GLN A 52 5.80 8.74 7.14
N THR A 53 6.93 9.38 7.40
CA THR A 53 8.12 8.72 7.93
C THR A 53 8.37 9.13 9.37
N SER A 54 8.69 8.16 10.22
CA SER A 54 9.27 8.42 11.53
C SER A 54 10.70 8.91 11.31
N GLY A 55 10.90 10.23 11.30
CA GLY A 55 12.25 10.79 11.29
C GLY A 55 13.02 10.22 12.47
N SER A 56 14.25 9.77 12.25
CA SER A 56 15.05 9.03 13.25
C SER A 56 15.30 9.78 14.57
N THR A 57 15.01 11.08 14.63
CA THR A 57 15.24 11.94 15.81
C THR A 57 14.23 13.11 15.93
N GLY A 58 13.02 13.05 15.34
CA GLY A 58 12.11 14.21 15.36
C GLY A 58 10.69 13.99 14.86
N THR A 59 9.93 15.10 14.74
CA THR A 59 8.53 15.14 14.31
C THR A 59 8.33 14.37 12.99
N PRO A 60 7.30 13.51 12.89
CA PRO A 60 7.00 12.77 11.67
C PRO A 60 6.94 13.68 10.44
N LYS A 61 7.64 13.30 9.36
CA LYS A 61 7.69 14.08 8.12
C LYS A 61 6.79 13.45 7.07
N LYS A 62 6.02 14.29 6.37
CA LYS A 62 5.33 13.88 5.15
C LYS A 62 6.28 14.01 3.96
N ILE A 63 6.38 12.94 3.17
CA ILE A 63 7.11 12.93 1.91
C ILE A 63 6.16 12.55 0.77
N GLU A 64 6.36 13.15 -0.38
CA GLU A 64 5.71 12.73 -1.61
C GLU A 64 6.61 11.73 -2.34
N VAL A 65 6.03 10.61 -2.77
CA VAL A 65 6.73 9.58 -3.54
C VAL A 65 5.92 9.20 -4.77
N GLN A 66 6.62 9.01 -5.88
CA GLN A 66 6.02 8.55 -7.12
C GLN A 66 5.86 7.03 -7.11
N ARG A 67 4.79 6.54 -7.74
CA ARG A 67 4.56 5.12 -7.98
C ARG A 67 5.77 4.44 -8.62
N THR A 68 6.40 5.11 -9.58
CA THR A 68 7.61 4.61 -10.27
C THR A 68 8.77 4.43 -9.31
N GLN A 69 8.94 5.30 -8.31
CA GLN A 69 9.97 5.15 -7.27
C GLN A 69 9.66 3.94 -6.37
N LEU A 70 8.39 3.73 -6.00
CA LEU A 70 7.97 2.55 -5.23
C LEU A 70 8.19 1.24 -6.00
N VAL A 71 7.83 1.20 -7.29
CA VAL A 71 8.08 0.05 -8.16
C VAL A 71 9.58 -0.22 -8.32
N ALA A 72 10.38 0.82 -8.56
CA ALA A 72 11.83 0.70 -8.71
C ALA A 72 12.47 0.14 -7.44
N SER A 73 12.07 0.63 -6.27
CA SER A 73 12.51 0.13 -4.96
C SER A 73 12.19 -1.35 -4.77
N ALA A 74 10.93 -1.76 -4.97
CA ALA A 74 10.52 -3.16 -4.84
C ALA A 74 11.26 -4.08 -5.84
N THR A 75 11.46 -3.61 -7.06
CA THR A 75 12.20 -4.34 -8.10
C THR A 75 13.68 -4.50 -7.74
N ALA A 76 14.31 -3.47 -7.15
CA ALA A 76 15.68 -3.55 -6.68
C ALA A 76 15.84 -4.57 -5.55
N THR A 77 14.91 -4.60 -4.60
CA THR A 77 14.89 -5.63 -3.54
C THR A 77 14.74 -7.04 -4.10
N LEU A 78 13.83 -7.25 -5.07
CA LEU A 78 13.67 -8.56 -5.72
C LEU A 78 14.94 -9.03 -6.44
N LYS A 79 15.74 -8.11 -6.99
CA LYS A 79 17.02 -8.45 -7.65
C LYS A 79 18.14 -8.81 -6.67
N ALA A 80 17.99 -8.44 -5.40
CA ALA A 80 18.99 -8.68 -4.36
C ALA A 80 18.74 -9.99 -3.56
N LEU A 81 17.61 -10.67 -3.81
CA LEU A 81 17.21 -11.95 -3.23
C LEU A 81 17.45 -13.09 -4.21
#